data_AF-A0A3R8ISV1-F1
#
_entry.id   AF-A0A3R8ISV1-F1
#
_cell.length_a   1.000
_cell.length_b   1.000
_cell.length_c   1.000
_cell.angle_alpha   90.00
_cell.angle_beta   90.00
_cell.angle_gamma   90.00
#
_symmetry.space_group_name_H-M   'P 1'
#
loop_
_entity.id
_entity.type
_entity.pdbx_description
1 polymer ?
#
loop_
_entity_poly.entity_id
_entity_poly.type
_entity_poly.pdbx_seq_one_letter_code
_entity_poly.pdbx_strand_id
1 'polypeptide(L)'
;MNNSTTSQPSFRKTFAEAYCSQHQIPLEKFAQSVLKESLHPMARVLYPLIRVLSSNYFQADLDLVRATGRLRRTRDYAMEVSEFVHHPANSGFLRASLDLRISTGRLRQLLRRTLRAEPPSSDEESSREEQEKDPNKTALPFAIAKTQPDSVQKKHHA
;
A
#
# COMPACT_ATOMS: atom_id res chain seq x y z
N MET A 1 -27.03 19.30 -31.95
CA MET A 1 -26.57 20.10 -30.80
C MET A 1 -25.90 19.17 -29.80
N ASN A 2 -24.56 19.17 -29.83
CA ASN A 2 -23.59 18.92 -28.75
C ASN A 2 -24.06 18.24 -27.44
N ASN A 3 -23.78 16.94 -27.34
CA ASN A 3 -23.69 16.22 -26.06
C ASN A 3 -22.28 16.45 -25.49
N SER A 4 -22.16 17.32 -24.48
CA SER A 4 -20.92 17.52 -23.74
C SER A 4 -20.66 16.33 -22.81
N THR A 5 -20.01 15.29 -23.34
CA THR A 5 -19.44 14.22 -22.51
C THR A 5 -18.20 14.79 -21.81
N THR A 6 -18.43 15.43 -20.66
CA THR A 6 -17.36 15.83 -19.73
C THR A 6 -16.69 14.56 -19.23
N SER A 7 -15.54 14.22 -19.82
CA SER A 7 -14.66 13.16 -19.34
C SER A 7 -14.20 13.52 -17.92
N GLN A 8 -14.88 12.98 -16.91
CA GLN A 8 -14.44 13.03 -15.53
C GLN A 8 -13.07 12.33 -15.44
N PRO A 9 -12.06 12.92 -14.79
CA PRO A 9 -10.84 12.19 -14.47
C PRO A 9 -11.24 10.95 -13.68
N SER A 10 -10.74 9.77 -14.05
CA SER A 10 -10.92 8.55 -13.26
C SER A 10 -10.23 8.73 -11.90
N PHE A 11 -10.98 9.28 -10.93
CA PHE A 11 -10.44 9.61 -9.63
C PHE A 11 -10.29 8.30 -8.84
N ARG A 12 -9.11 7.65 -8.95
CA ARG A 12 -8.72 6.57 -8.01
C ARG A 12 -9.00 6.97 -6.58
N LYS A 13 -9.70 6.14 -5.84
CA LYS A 13 -10.03 6.39 -4.42
C LYS A 13 -8.76 6.62 -3.62
N THR A 14 -8.85 7.52 -2.65
CA THR A 14 -7.82 7.68 -1.61
C THR A 14 -7.75 6.43 -0.74
N PHE A 15 -6.65 6.26 -0.01
CA PHE A 15 -6.50 5.16 0.94
C PHE A 15 -7.66 5.12 1.95
N ALA A 16 -8.09 6.28 2.46
CA ALA A 16 -9.21 6.36 3.38
C ALA A 16 -10.52 5.86 2.76
N GLU A 17 -10.86 6.35 1.57
CA GLU A 17 -12.08 5.94 0.85
C GLU A 17 -12.05 4.45 0.49
N ALA A 18 -10.91 3.96 0.01
CA ALA A 18 -10.73 2.55 -0.36
C ALA A 18 -10.83 1.64 0.88
N TYR A 19 -10.17 2.01 1.99
CA TYR A 19 -10.22 1.25 3.24
C TYR A 19 -11.63 1.22 3.83
N CYS A 20 -12.28 2.37 3.93
CA CYS A 20 -13.66 2.47 4.42
C CYS A 20 -14.64 1.67 3.56
N SER A 21 -14.49 1.71 2.23
CA SER A 21 -15.30 0.90 1.31
C SER A 21 -15.11 -0.60 1.55
N GLN A 22 -13.85 -1.05 1.74
CA GLN A 22 -13.51 -2.46 1.93
C GLN A 22 -13.98 -3.00 3.30
N HIS A 23 -13.88 -2.18 4.34
CA HIS A 23 -14.20 -2.58 5.72
C HIS A 23 -15.61 -2.18 6.16
N GLN A 24 -16.39 -1.52 5.28
CA GLN A 24 -17.75 -1.04 5.55
C GLN A 24 -17.83 -0.19 6.83
N ILE A 25 -16.84 0.68 7.02
CA ILE A 25 -16.79 1.59 8.17
C ILE A 25 -16.99 3.05 7.73
N PRO A 26 -17.61 3.88 8.58
CA PRO A 26 -17.75 5.30 8.30
C PRO A 26 -16.38 6.02 8.42
N LEU A 27 -16.22 7.11 7.67
CA LEU A 27 -14.93 7.80 7.50
C LEU A 27 -14.37 8.33 8.84
N GLU A 28 -15.24 8.70 9.78
CA GLU A 28 -14.88 9.20 11.11
C GLU A 28 -14.15 8.12 11.94
N LYS A 29 -14.42 6.84 11.67
CA LYS A 29 -13.78 5.71 12.35
C LYS A 29 -12.50 5.24 11.65
N PHE A 30 -12.23 5.70 10.44
CA PHE A 30 -11.05 5.32 9.65
C PHE A 30 -9.76 5.39 10.47
N ALA A 31 -9.46 6.57 11.03
CA ALA A 31 -8.19 6.82 11.69
C ALA A 31 -7.97 5.90 12.90
N GLN A 32 -9.03 5.66 13.68
CA GLN A 32 -8.97 4.80 14.86
C GLN A 32 -8.82 3.32 14.48
N SER A 33 -9.53 2.86 13.45
CA SER A 33 -9.44 1.47 12.96
C SER A 33 -8.05 1.18 12.41
N VAL A 34 -7.53 2.04 11.53
CA VAL A 34 -6.20 1.91 10.93
C VAL A 34 -5.10 2.01 11.98
N LEU A 35 -5.23 2.92 12.95
CA LEU A 35 -4.32 3.01 14.09
C LEU A 35 -4.23 1.65 14.79
N LYS A 36 -5.36 1.09 15.23
CA LYS A 36 -5.42 -0.17 15.98
C LYS A 36 -4.82 -1.36 15.22
N GLU A 37 -5.05 -1.44 13.91
CA GLU A 37 -4.46 -2.48 13.05
C GLU A 37 -2.94 -2.31 12.83
N SER A 38 -2.47 -1.07 12.84
CA SER A 38 -1.08 -0.69 12.61
C SER A 38 -0.23 -0.65 13.88
N LEU A 39 -0.85 -0.64 15.06
CA LEU A 39 -0.16 -0.71 16.35
C LEU A 39 0.70 -1.96 16.50
N HIS A 40 1.83 -1.82 17.20
CA HIS A 40 2.62 -2.96 17.67
C HIS A 40 1.78 -3.87 18.58
N PRO A 41 2.01 -5.19 18.63
CA PRO A 41 1.18 -6.11 19.41
C PRO A 41 1.06 -5.73 20.89
N MET A 42 2.16 -5.32 21.52
CA MET A 42 2.16 -4.84 22.91
C MET A 42 1.37 -3.53 23.05
N ALA A 43 1.56 -2.59 22.14
CA ALA A 43 0.81 -1.34 22.10
C ALA A 43 -0.70 -1.57 21.93
N ARG A 44 -1.10 -2.61 21.19
CA ARG A 44 -2.50 -2.99 21.00
C ARG A 44 -3.15 -3.51 22.29
N VAL A 45 -2.40 -4.30 23.07
CA VAL A 45 -2.87 -4.80 24.38
C VAL A 45 -2.99 -3.65 25.37
N LEU A 46 -2.02 -2.74 25.38
CA LEU A 46 -1.99 -1.58 26.28
C LEU A 46 -2.86 -0.40 25.81
N TYR A 47 -3.38 -0.43 24.59
CA TYR A 47 -4.20 0.62 23.99
C TYR A 47 -5.33 1.15 24.91
N PRO A 48 -6.22 0.31 25.50
CA PRO A 48 -7.28 0.81 26.36
C PRO A 48 -6.74 1.51 27.61
N LEU A 49 -5.65 1.00 28.19
CA LEU A 49 -5.03 1.58 29.38
C LEU A 49 -4.41 2.95 29.06
N ILE A 50 -3.62 3.02 27.98
CA ILE A 50 -2.95 4.25 27.55
C ILE A 50 -3.99 5.33 27.22
N ARG A 51 -5.11 4.96 26.58
CA ARG A 51 -6.18 5.91 26.22
C ARG A 51 -6.87 6.54 27.44
N VAL A 52 -6.96 5.80 28.55
CA VAL A 52 -7.52 6.31 29.81
C VAL A 52 -6.51 7.20 30.54
N LEU A 53 -5.23 6.83 30.53
CA LEU A 53 -4.16 7.61 31.20
C LEU A 53 -3.81 8.90 30.43
N SER A 54 -3.86 8.86 29.10
CA SER A 54 -3.50 9.98 28.25
C SER A 54 -4.27 9.91 26.93
N SER A 55 -5.31 10.73 26.82
CA SER A 55 -6.13 10.85 25.61
C SER A 55 -5.32 11.33 24.39
N ASN A 56 -4.29 12.13 24.62
CA ASN A 56 -3.47 12.75 23.57
C ASN A 56 -2.25 11.93 23.18
N TYR A 57 -2.00 10.77 23.83
CA TYR A 57 -0.81 9.96 23.57
C TYR A 57 -0.68 9.53 22.11
N PHE A 58 -1.80 9.13 21.49
CA PHE A 58 -1.82 8.65 20.10
C PHE A 58 -2.09 9.76 19.07
N GLN A 59 -2.08 11.04 19.48
CA GLN A 59 -2.46 12.12 18.57
C GLN A 59 -1.53 12.21 17.35
N ALA A 60 -0.21 12.14 17.58
CA ALA A 60 0.77 12.13 16.48
C ALA A 60 0.56 10.93 15.54
N ASP A 61 0.23 9.75 16.08
CA ASP A 61 -0.05 8.56 15.28
C ASP A 61 -1.32 8.72 14.44
N LEU A 62 -2.38 9.31 15.03
CA LEU A 62 -3.62 9.61 14.33
C LEU A 62 -3.39 10.62 13.20
N ASP A 63 -2.53 11.61 13.41
CA ASP A 63 -2.21 12.61 12.39
C ASP A 63 -1.44 11.98 11.22
N LEU A 64 -0.48 11.09 11.48
CA LEU A 64 0.16 10.29 10.42
C LEU A 64 -0.85 9.43 9.66
N VAL A 65 -1.78 8.78 10.37
CA VAL A 65 -2.82 7.96 9.72
C VAL A 65 -3.74 8.81 8.84
N ARG A 66 -4.14 10.00 9.31
CA ARG A 66 -4.95 10.94 8.53
C ARG A 66 -4.20 11.43 7.29
N ALA A 67 -2.92 11.78 7.43
CA ALA A 67 -2.09 12.21 6.31
C ALA A 67 -1.94 11.09 5.27
N THR A 68 -1.63 9.88 5.73
CA THR A 68 -1.57 8.66 4.91
C THR A 68 -2.92 8.35 4.24
N GLY A 69 -4.03 8.65 4.91
CA GLY A 69 -5.39 8.46 4.40
C GLY A 69 -5.67 9.20 3.08
N ARG A 70 -4.99 10.32 2.85
CA ARG A 70 -5.12 11.12 1.62
C ARG A 70 -4.33 10.56 0.44
N LEU A 71 -3.43 9.60 0.68
CA LEU A 71 -2.58 9.05 -0.36
C LEU A 71 -3.40 8.19 -1.32
N ARG A 72 -3.06 8.32 -2.61
CA ARG A 72 -3.67 7.55 -3.71
C ARG A 72 -2.70 6.52 -4.27
N ARG A 73 -1.42 6.61 -3.90
CA ARG A 73 -0.34 5.70 -4.32
C ARG A 73 0.56 5.41 -3.14
N THR A 74 0.98 4.14 -3.01
CA THR A 74 1.90 3.74 -1.93
C THR A 74 3.27 4.39 -2.02
N ARG A 75 3.73 4.80 -3.21
CA ARG A 75 5.05 5.41 -3.39
C ARG A 75 5.20 6.74 -2.60
N ASP A 76 4.09 7.45 -2.41
CA ASP A 76 4.07 8.76 -1.75
C ASP A 76 4.18 8.62 -0.21
N TYR A 77 4.02 7.39 0.31
CA TYR A 77 4.06 7.08 1.75
C TYR A 77 5.42 7.36 2.41
N ALA A 78 6.53 7.23 1.68
CA ALA A 78 7.85 7.42 2.26
C ALA A 78 8.07 8.87 2.75
N MET A 79 7.46 9.84 2.06
CA MET A 79 7.54 11.26 2.41
C MET A 79 6.82 11.54 3.74
N GLU A 80 5.58 11.07 3.87
CA GLU A 80 4.76 11.22 5.08
C GLU A 80 5.42 10.57 6.32
N VAL A 81 6.04 9.40 6.14
CA VAL A 81 6.75 8.72 7.23
C VAL A 81 8.01 9.47 7.62
N SER A 82 8.75 10.03 6.65
CA SER A 82 9.95 10.82 6.95
C SER A 82 9.60 12.02 7.83
N GLU A 83 8.51 12.72 7.52
CA GLU A 83 8.03 13.85 8.33
C GLU A 83 7.62 13.41 9.74
N PHE A 84 6.90 12.30 9.86
CA PHE A 84 6.52 11.74 11.15
C PHE A 84 7.71 11.32 12.02
N VAL A 85 8.71 10.64 11.45
CA VAL A 85 9.88 10.15 12.21
C VAL A 85 10.70 11.31 12.78
N HIS A 86 10.79 12.44 12.08
CA HIS A 86 11.52 13.62 12.53
C HIS A 86 10.69 14.56 13.41
N HIS A 87 9.41 14.25 13.65
CA HIS A 87 8.54 15.10 14.45
C HIS A 87 8.94 15.05 15.94
N PRO A 88 9.11 16.19 16.63
CA PRO A 88 9.57 16.23 18.03
C PRO A 88 8.66 15.49 19.01
N ALA A 89 7.37 15.32 18.68
CA ALA A 89 6.43 14.52 19.47
C ALA A 89 6.73 13.00 19.50
N ASN A 90 7.62 12.51 18.62
CA ASN A 90 8.01 11.10 18.53
C ASN A 90 9.33 10.74 19.25
N SER A 91 9.95 11.68 19.97
CA SER A 91 11.25 11.49 20.63
C SER A 91 11.20 11.00 22.09
N GLY A 92 10.00 10.77 22.65
CA GLY A 92 9.85 10.41 24.06
C GLY A 92 10.37 9.01 24.44
N PHE A 93 10.99 8.88 25.61
CA PHE A 93 11.60 7.65 26.13
C PHE A 93 10.66 6.43 26.13
N LEU A 94 9.37 6.61 26.45
CA LEU A 94 8.36 5.55 26.42
C LEU A 94 8.04 5.06 24.99
N ARG A 95 8.05 5.97 23.99
CA ARG A 95 7.82 5.62 22.58
C ARG A 95 9.03 4.89 22.00
N ALA A 96 10.24 5.29 22.40
CA ALA A 96 11.49 4.68 21.95
C ALA A 96 11.78 3.33 22.62
N SER A 97 11.49 3.19 23.93
CA SER A 97 11.91 2.03 24.72
C SER A 97 10.86 0.91 24.79
N LEU A 98 9.56 1.23 24.70
CA LEU A 98 8.47 0.25 24.82
C LEU A 98 7.72 -0.02 23.50
N ASP A 99 8.13 0.64 22.40
CA ASP A 99 7.54 0.54 21.06
C ASP A 99 6.00 0.69 21.06
N LEU A 100 5.50 1.56 21.94
CA LEU A 100 4.07 1.89 22.11
C LEU A 100 3.56 2.81 21.00
N ARG A 101 3.98 2.56 19.75
CA ARG A 101 3.69 3.39 18.58
C ARG A 101 3.11 2.56 17.44
N ILE A 102 2.71 3.23 16.37
CA ILE A 102 2.38 2.52 15.14
C ILE A 102 3.63 1.93 14.50
N SER A 103 3.49 0.75 13.92
CA SER A 103 4.48 0.23 13.00
C SER A 103 4.27 0.83 11.63
N THR A 104 5.21 1.65 11.17
CA THR A 104 5.23 2.20 9.81
C THR A 104 5.26 1.09 8.75
N GLY A 105 5.91 -0.03 9.06
CA GLY A 105 5.89 -1.24 8.21
C GLY A 105 4.48 -1.84 8.08
N ARG A 106 3.76 -1.98 9.19
CA ARG A 106 2.37 -2.50 9.17
C ARG A 106 1.42 -1.54 8.46
N LEU A 107 1.54 -0.25 8.72
CA LEU A 107 0.74 0.78 8.04
C LEU A 107 1.02 0.79 6.53
N ARG A 108 2.30 0.69 6.11
CA ARG A 108 2.66 0.54 4.69
C ARG A 108 2.04 -0.70 4.07
N GLN A 109 2.07 -1.82 4.78
CA GLN A 109 1.50 -3.07 4.28
C GLN A 109 -0.02 -2.97 4.12
N LEU A 110 -0.70 -2.32 5.07
CA LEU A 110 -2.13 -2.07 5.00
C LEU A 110 -2.47 -1.18 3.79
N LEU A 111 -1.76 -0.06 3.63
CA LEU A 111 -1.88 0.84 2.48
C LEU A 111 -1.72 0.11 1.15
N ARG A 112 -0.68 -0.74 1.03
CA ARG A 112 -0.43 -1.54 -0.18
C ARG A 112 -1.57 -2.49 -0.49
N ARG A 113 -2.10 -3.18 0.52
CA ARG A 113 -3.19 -4.16 0.35
C ARG A 113 -4.47 -3.46 -0.09
N THR A 114 -4.84 -2.37 0.59
CA THR A 114 -6.05 -1.62 0.29
C THR A 114 -6.02 -1.01 -1.11
N LEU A 115 -4.93 -0.34 -1.50
CA LEU A 115 -4.85 0.31 -2.82
C LEU A 115 -4.64 -0.67 -3.98
N ARG A 116 -4.13 -1.89 -3.72
CA ARG A 116 -4.02 -2.95 -4.74
C ARG A 116 -5.32 -3.71 -4.96
N ALA A 117 -6.15 -3.81 -3.92
CA ALA A 117 -7.44 -4.49 -3.98
C ALA A 117 -8.53 -3.66 -4.66
N GLU A 118 -8.26 -2.39 -4.99
CA GLU A 118 -9.15 -1.60 -5.82
C GLU A 118 -8.95 -1.99 -7.30
N PRO A 119 -9.92 -2.68 -7.93
CA PRO A 119 -9.88 -2.86 -9.38
C PRO A 119 -9.97 -1.48 -10.04
N PRO A 120 -9.35 -1.27 -11.21
CA PRO A 120 -9.64 -0.08 -11.99
C PRO A 120 -11.15 0.00 -12.17
N SER A 121 -11.74 1.17 -11.90
CA SER A 121 -13.15 1.43 -12.15
C SER A 121 -13.52 0.88 -13.52
N SER A 122 -14.60 0.10 -13.57
CA SER A 122 -15.13 -0.67 -14.71
C SER A 122 -15.41 0.15 -15.99
N ASP A 123 -15.07 1.43 -16.00
CA ASP A 123 -15.09 2.31 -17.18
C ASP A 123 -13.87 2.09 -18.09
N GLU A 124 -12.80 1.43 -17.61
CA GLU A 124 -11.57 1.16 -18.36
C GLU A 124 -11.59 -0.19 -19.13
N GLU A 125 -12.51 -1.09 -18.79
CA GLU A 125 -12.58 -2.43 -19.40
C GLU A 125 -13.30 -2.45 -20.76
N SER A 126 -14.10 -1.42 -21.06
CA SER A 126 -14.80 -1.30 -22.35
C SER A 126 -13.90 -0.82 -23.50
N SER A 127 -12.66 -0.38 -23.24
CA SER A 127 -11.76 0.17 -24.27
C SER A 127 -10.65 -0.78 -24.72
N ARG A 128 -10.57 -2.01 -24.19
CA ARG A 128 -9.48 -2.95 -24.51
C ARG A 128 -9.88 -4.19 -25.33
N GLU A 129 -11.16 -4.48 -25.53
CA GLU A 129 -11.56 -5.66 -26.32
C GLU A 129 -11.90 -5.40 -27.80
N GLU A 130 -11.90 -4.15 -28.29
CA GLU A 130 -12.10 -3.88 -29.73
C GLU A 130 -10.83 -3.71 -30.56
N GLN A 131 -9.63 -3.95 -29.99
CA GLN A 131 -8.38 -3.69 -30.71
C GLN A 131 -7.34 -4.81 -30.66
N GLU A 132 -7.74 -6.06 -30.84
CA GLU A 132 -6.79 -7.10 -31.32
C GLU A 132 -7.51 -8.22 -32.08
N LYS A 133 -7.99 -7.89 -33.29
CA LYS A 133 -8.37 -8.90 -34.29
C LYS A 133 -7.62 -8.61 -35.58
N ASP A 134 -6.33 -8.94 -35.60
CA ASP A 134 -5.53 -8.98 -36.82
C ASP A 134 -5.23 -10.45 -37.18
N PRO A 135 -5.94 -11.03 -38.18
CA PRO A 135 -5.86 -12.46 -38.49
C PRO A 135 -4.71 -12.82 -39.44
N ASN A 136 -3.59 -12.10 -39.46
CA ASN A 136 -2.49 -12.41 -40.37
C ASN A 136 -1.12 -12.45 -39.70
N LYS A 137 -0.82 -13.55 -39.01
CA LYS A 137 0.57 -14.00 -38.87
C LYS A 137 0.68 -15.52 -38.99
N THR A 138 0.64 -15.96 -40.24
CA THR A 138 1.00 -17.30 -40.68
C THR A 138 2.47 -17.59 -40.39
N ALA A 139 2.68 -18.69 -39.65
CA ALA A 139 3.75 -19.69 -39.70
C ALA A 139 5.23 -19.24 -39.79
N LEU A 140 6.06 -19.72 -38.86
CA LEU A 140 6.81 -20.98 -39.01
C LEU A 140 7.63 -21.29 -37.73
N PRO A 141 7.97 -22.58 -37.50
CA PRO A 141 8.53 -23.08 -36.25
C PRO A 141 10.06 -23.02 -36.27
N PHE A 142 10.69 -22.69 -35.14
CA PHE A 142 12.11 -23.02 -34.96
C PHE A 142 12.27 -24.15 -33.95
N ALA A 143 12.95 -25.17 -34.46
CA ALA A 143 13.09 -26.49 -33.93
C ALA A 143 13.92 -26.56 -32.65
N ILE A 144 13.61 -27.61 -31.89
CA ILE A 144 14.38 -28.15 -30.77
C ILE A 144 15.71 -28.68 -31.30
N ALA A 145 16.83 -28.27 -30.71
CA ALA A 145 18.11 -28.97 -30.84
C ALA A 145 18.66 -29.29 -29.44
N LYS A 146 18.59 -30.58 -29.07
CA LYS A 146 19.34 -31.19 -27.98
C LYS A 146 20.79 -31.39 -28.42
N THR A 147 21.78 -31.04 -27.59
CA THR A 147 23.02 -31.84 -27.43
C THR A 147 23.74 -31.49 -26.11
N GLN A 148 23.89 -32.49 -25.24
CA GLN A 148 24.94 -32.63 -24.21
C GLN A 148 26.02 -33.58 -24.78
N PRO A 149 27.12 -33.92 -24.09
CA PRO A 149 28.07 -33.16 -23.26
C PRO A 149 29.53 -33.51 -23.64
N ASP A 150 30.54 -32.77 -23.15
CA ASP A 150 31.93 -33.25 -23.00
C ASP A 150 32.60 -32.42 -21.89
N SER A 151 32.94 -32.96 -20.72
CA SER A 151 34.10 -33.82 -20.41
C SER A 151 35.44 -33.06 -20.29
N VAL A 152 35.99 -33.10 -19.06
CA VAL A 152 37.39 -33.46 -18.74
C VAL A 152 38.45 -32.34 -18.58
N GLN A 153 38.79 -32.13 -17.30
CA GLN A 153 40.14 -32.11 -16.67
C GLN A 153 41.06 -30.86 -16.60
N LYS A 154 41.52 -30.65 -15.35
CA LYS A 154 42.92 -30.51 -14.86
C LYS A 154 43.65 -29.15 -14.98
N LYS A 155 44.01 -28.59 -13.80
CA LYS A 155 45.38 -28.42 -13.22
C LYS A 155 45.38 -27.27 -12.18
N HIS A 156 45.62 -27.59 -10.90
CA HIS A 156 46.90 -27.53 -10.17
C HIS A 156 47.37 -26.12 -9.76
N HIS A 157 47.37 -25.93 -8.43
CA HIS A 157 48.39 -25.27 -7.60
C HIS A 157 49.27 -24.18 -8.22
N ALA A 158 49.18 -23.00 -7.63
CA ALA A 158 50.32 -22.33 -7.04
C ALA A 158 49.90 -21.79 -5.66
#